data_AF-A0A7C9NW46-F1
#
_entry.id   AF-A0A7C9NW46-F1
#
_cell.length_a   1.000
_cell.length_b   1.000
_cell.length_c   1.000
_cell.angle_alpha   90.00
_cell.angle_beta   90.00
_cell.angle_gamma   90.00
#
_symmetry.space_group_name_H-M   'P 1'
#
loop_
_entity.id
_entity.type
_entity.pdbx_description
1 polymer ?
#
loop_
_entity_poly.entity_id
_entity_poly.type
_entity_poly.pdbx_seq_one_letter_code
_entity_poly.pdbx_strand_id
1 'polypeptide(L)'
;MTYSIDMLGIENASGLSRSSKANVAELRDVQSRMAGRNALLDSYYDGTVQVRDFGITIDPETMENDQVCFWPEKVVSALSDRIQLTGWAFPGDEEDEGFRRLDGRNRIGSAYMRYLPNCLVHGCMFAVTGRGETGTYVRFHNAKTATAVPSDDYDSGGVACGMAVASVGRTEWSAGRPVVRRVNLYEPGLVTELTQVAPSRWT
;
A
#
# COMPACT_ATOMS: atom_id res chain seq x y z
N MET A 1 12.56 8.69 5.86
CA MET A 1 13.12 8.71 4.49
C MET A 1 11.97 8.47 3.52
N THR A 2 11.33 9.53 3.05
CA THR A 2 10.15 9.44 2.18
C THR A 2 10.60 9.11 0.77
N TYR A 3 10.56 7.83 0.39
CA TYR A 3 10.71 7.45 -1.01
C TYR A 3 9.39 7.79 -1.72
N SER A 4 9.46 8.65 -2.74
CA SER A 4 8.33 8.86 -3.64
C SER A 4 8.17 7.59 -4.47
N ILE A 5 7.00 6.96 -4.39
CA ILE A 5 6.63 5.82 -5.25
C ILE A 5 6.17 6.43 -6.57
N ASP A 6 7.14 6.88 -7.35
CA ASP A 6 6.88 7.45 -8.66
C ASP A 6 6.85 6.34 -9.72
N MET A 7 5.74 6.25 -10.44
CA MET A 7 5.50 5.29 -11.52
C MET A 7 5.23 5.98 -12.86
N LEU A 8 5.79 7.18 -13.08
CA LEU A 8 5.65 7.90 -14.35
C LEU A 8 5.87 6.99 -15.56
N GLY A 9 4.94 7.05 -16.52
CA GLY A 9 5.01 6.35 -17.79
C GLY A 9 4.67 4.85 -17.76
N ILE A 10 4.27 4.30 -16.62
CA ILE A 10 3.92 2.87 -16.49
C ILE A 10 2.74 2.45 -17.37
N GLU A 11 1.78 3.34 -17.65
CA GLU A 11 0.69 3.14 -18.59
C GLU A 11 1.16 2.94 -20.04
N ASN A 12 2.40 3.33 -20.34
CA ASN A 12 3.03 3.17 -21.64
C ASN A 12 3.90 1.92 -21.74
N ALA A 13 3.84 1.01 -20.75
CA ALA A 13 4.59 -0.23 -20.79
C ALA A 13 4.30 -1.03 -22.07
N SER A 14 5.36 -1.58 -22.66
CA SER A 14 5.24 -2.39 -23.88
C SER A 14 4.41 -3.65 -23.63
N GLY A 15 3.60 -4.06 -24.61
CA GLY A 15 2.82 -5.31 -24.50
C GLY A 15 1.50 -5.18 -23.74
N LEU A 16 1.22 -4.04 -23.09
CA LEU A 16 -0.10 -3.81 -22.48
C LEU A 16 -1.20 -3.66 -23.55
N SER A 17 -2.30 -4.38 -23.32
CA SER A 17 -3.54 -4.21 -24.07
C SER A 17 -4.14 -2.82 -23.84
N ARG A 18 -5.04 -2.37 -24.72
CA ARG A 18 -5.70 -1.05 -24.55
C ARG A 18 -6.49 -0.95 -23.24
N SER A 19 -7.13 -2.04 -22.81
CA SER A 19 -7.86 -2.09 -21.53
C SER A 19 -6.91 -2.05 -20.34
N SER A 20 -5.83 -2.83 -20.37
CA SER A 20 -4.83 -2.83 -19.28
C SER A 20 -4.17 -1.46 -19.12
N LYS A 21 -3.91 -0.74 -20.23
CA LYS A 21 -3.43 0.65 -20.16
C LYS A 21 -4.42 1.59 -19.48
N ALA A 22 -5.72 1.45 -19.77
CA ALA A 22 -6.76 2.24 -19.14
C ALA A 22 -6.84 1.95 -17.63
N ASN A 23 -6.81 0.67 -17.24
CA ASN A 23 -6.78 0.24 -15.84
C ASN A 23 -5.58 0.80 -15.09
N VAL A 24 -4.38 0.74 -15.68
CA VAL A 24 -3.16 1.32 -15.09
C VAL A 24 -3.27 2.84 -14.94
N ALA A 25 -3.82 3.54 -15.93
CA ALA A 25 -4.03 4.98 -15.85
C ALA A 25 -5.00 5.37 -14.72
N GLU A 26 -6.10 4.61 -14.57
CA GLU A 26 -7.06 4.82 -13.48
C GLU A 26 -6.47 4.54 -12.11
N LEU A 27 -5.76 3.42 -11.94
CA LEU A 27 -5.05 3.08 -10.71
C LEU A 27 -4.03 4.16 -10.32
N ARG A 28 -3.31 4.72 -11.30
CA ARG A 28 -2.41 5.85 -11.08
C ARG A 28 -3.13 7.12 -10.66
N ASP A 29 -4.30 7.42 -11.23
CA ASP A 29 -5.11 8.56 -10.81
C ASP A 29 -5.56 8.42 -9.35
N VAL A 30 -6.07 7.24 -8.97
CA VAL A 30 -6.45 6.94 -7.58
C VAL A 30 -5.24 7.10 -6.65
N GLN A 31 -4.09 6.53 -6.99
CA GLN A 31 -2.88 6.64 -6.18
C GLN A 31 -2.44 8.11 -6.00
N SER A 32 -2.45 8.88 -7.09
CA SER A 32 -2.12 10.31 -7.09
C SER A 32 -3.06 11.12 -6.20
N ARG A 33 -4.37 10.90 -6.35
CA ARG A 33 -5.41 11.55 -5.55
C ARG A 33 -5.27 11.26 -4.05
N MET A 34 -4.87 10.05 -3.70
CA MET A 34 -4.72 9.62 -2.32
C MET A 34 -3.36 9.95 -1.71
N ALA A 35 -2.34 10.28 -2.51
CA ALA A 35 -0.98 10.53 -2.05
C ALA A 35 -0.91 11.66 -1.00
N GLY A 36 -1.57 12.80 -1.26
CA GLY A 36 -1.59 13.94 -0.34
C GLY A 36 -2.27 13.61 1.00
N ARG A 37 -3.41 12.90 0.95
CA ARG A 37 -4.10 12.43 2.16
C ARG A 37 -3.23 11.45 2.95
N ASN A 38 -2.62 10.48 2.29
CA ASN A 38 -1.79 9.48 2.96
C ASN A 38 -0.54 10.12 3.60
N ALA A 39 0.08 11.10 2.94
CA ALA A 39 1.19 11.87 3.51
C ALA A 39 0.74 12.69 4.74
N LEU A 40 -0.45 13.30 4.70
CA LEU A 40 -1.00 14.01 5.86
C LEU A 40 -1.27 13.06 7.03
N LEU A 41 -1.81 11.87 6.77
CA LEU A 41 -2.04 10.85 7.80
C LEU A 41 -0.74 10.32 8.41
N ASP A 42 0.30 10.13 7.58
CA ASP A 42 1.65 9.84 8.09
C ASP A 42 2.12 10.96 9.01
N SER A 43 1.97 12.23 8.61
CA SER A 43 2.38 13.36 9.44
C SER A 43 1.61 13.45 10.77
N TYR A 44 0.31 13.14 10.77
CA TYR A 44 -0.49 13.06 12.00
C TYR A 44 -0.01 11.92 12.90
N TYR A 45 0.24 10.74 12.32
CA TYR A 45 0.74 9.59 13.06
C TYR A 45 2.12 9.88 13.66
N ASP A 46 3.05 10.45 12.89
CA ASP A 46 4.41 10.77 13.31
C ASP A 46 4.49 12.01 14.24
N GLY A 47 3.35 12.67 14.52
CA GLY A 47 3.30 13.88 15.34
C GLY A 47 3.99 15.11 14.72
N THR A 48 4.23 15.09 13.40
CA THR A 48 4.95 16.14 12.66
C THR A 48 4.04 17.25 12.13
N VAL A 49 2.72 17.07 12.19
CA VAL A 49 1.77 18.17 11.93
C VAL A 49 1.87 19.18 13.06
N GLN A 50 2.26 20.41 12.73
CA GLN A 50 2.29 21.50 13.69
C GLN A 50 0.86 21.92 14.08
N VAL A 51 0.67 22.16 15.39
CA VAL A 51 -0.59 22.67 15.91
C VAL A 51 -0.77 24.11 15.43
N ARG A 52 -1.95 24.40 14.85
CA ARG A 52 -2.25 25.68 14.21
C ARG A 52 -2.55 26.72 15.29
N ASP A 53 -1.49 27.37 15.79
CA ASP A 53 -1.50 28.49 16.72
C ASP A 53 -2.00 28.15 18.15
N PHE A 54 -1.45 28.83 19.16
CA PHE A 54 -1.84 28.70 20.58
C PHE A 54 -3.21 29.33 20.87
N GLY A 55 -3.85 29.95 19.88
CA GLY A 55 -5.05 30.77 20.05
C GLY A 55 -4.74 32.15 20.66
N ILE A 56 -3.46 32.53 20.69
CA ILE A 56 -2.94 33.83 21.14
C ILE A 56 -1.88 34.30 20.16
N THR A 57 -1.86 35.60 19.83
CA THR A 57 -0.82 36.16 18.98
C THR A 57 0.50 36.21 19.75
N ILE A 58 1.45 35.37 19.37
CA ILE A 58 2.81 35.34 19.87
C ILE A 58 3.72 35.84 18.75
N ASP A 59 4.65 36.74 19.08
CA ASP A 59 5.70 37.14 18.16
C ASP A 59 6.61 35.94 17.88
N PRO A 60 6.71 35.45 16.62
CA PRO A 60 7.55 34.30 16.27
C PRO A 60 9.03 34.50 16.60
N GLU A 61 9.50 35.74 16.70
CA GLU A 61 10.88 36.04 17.14
C GLU A 61 11.09 35.81 18.64
N THR A 62 10.00 35.79 19.43
CA THR A 62 10.04 35.62 20.89
C THR A 62 9.80 34.19 21.34
N MET A 63 9.02 33.40 20.58
CA MET A 63 8.76 31.99 20.90
C MET A 63 8.31 31.22 19.66
N GLU A 64 9.06 30.17 19.32
CA GLU A 64 8.72 29.24 18.24
C GLU A 64 7.56 28.32 18.68
N ASN A 65 6.66 28.00 17.75
CA ASN A 65 5.64 26.97 17.98
C ASN A 65 6.24 25.59 17.73
N ASP A 66 6.69 24.96 18.80
CA ASP A 66 7.31 23.62 18.82
C ASP A 66 6.31 22.51 19.24
N GLN A 67 5.02 22.82 19.30
CA GLN A 67 4.01 21.87 19.75
C GLN A 67 3.86 20.69 18.80
N VAL A 68 3.95 19.49 19.38
CA VAL A 68 3.76 18.20 18.69
C VAL A 68 2.64 17.41 19.36
N CYS A 69 1.86 16.68 18.56
CA CYS A 69 0.72 15.90 19.04
C CYS A 69 0.88 14.42 18.65
N PHE A 70 1.31 13.59 19.62
CA PHE A 70 1.47 12.14 19.45
C PHE A 70 0.22 11.33 19.82
N TRP A 71 -0.94 11.97 19.97
CA TRP A 71 -2.19 11.25 20.25
C TRP A 71 -2.53 10.22 19.16
N PRO A 72 -2.40 10.52 17.85
CA PRO A 72 -2.64 9.54 16.80
C PRO A 72 -1.75 8.29 16.92
N GLU A 73 -0.44 8.48 17.12
CA GLU A 73 0.51 7.38 17.35
C GLU A 73 0.09 6.50 18.53
N LYS A 74 -0.22 7.14 19.68
CA LYS A 74 -0.61 6.44 20.91
C LYS A 74 -1.88 5.63 20.71
N VAL A 75 -2.91 6.20 20.08
CA VAL A 75 -4.19 5.52 19.86
C VAL A 75 -4.03 4.35 18.90
N VAL A 76 -3.35 4.57 17.76
CA VAL A 76 -3.13 3.51 16.77
C VAL A 76 -2.31 2.37 17.35
N SER A 77 -1.22 2.66 18.06
CA SER A 77 -0.36 1.63 18.67
C SER A 77 -1.10 0.84 19.75
N ALA A 78 -1.81 1.55 20.63
CA ALA A 78 -2.62 0.93 21.67
C ALA A 78 -3.77 0.07 21.11
N LEU A 79 -4.31 0.42 19.93
CA LEU A 79 -5.31 -0.37 19.25
C LEU A 79 -4.70 -1.58 18.53
N SER A 80 -3.57 -1.40 17.81
CA SER A 80 -2.90 -2.51 17.12
C SER A 80 -2.41 -3.59 18.06
N ASP A 81 -1.97 -3.23 19.28
CA ASP A 81 -1.53 -4.19 20.29
C ASP A 81 -2.69 -5.02 20.86
N ARG A 82 -3.90 -4.44 20.89
CA ARG A 82 -5.11 -5.08 21.43
C ARG A 82 -5.86 -5.93 20.41
N ILE A 83 -5.78 -5.58 19.13
CA ILE A 83 -6.33 -6.41 18.08
C ILE A 83 -5.46 -7.66 17.98
N GLN A 84 -6.09 -8.83 18.09
CA GLN A 84 -5.42 -10.11 17.99
C GLN A 84 -6.14 -10.95 16.94
N LEU A 85 -5.39 -11.47 15.97
CA LEU A 85 -5.91 -12.48 15.05
C LEU A 85 -5.84 -13.84 15.75
N THR A 86 -6.99 -14.36 16.17
CA THR A 86 -7.09 -15.59 16.97
C THR A 86 -7.18 -16.86 16.12
N GLY A 87 -7.51 -16.75 14.84
CA GLY A 87 -7.62 -17.87 13.92
C GLY A 87 -8.41 -17.53 12.67
N TRP A 88 -8.76 -18.57 11.90
CA TRP A 88 -9.49 -18.47 10.64
C TRP A 88 -10.82 -19.21 10.79
N ALA A 89 -11.90 -18.60 10.30
CA ALA A 89 -13.22 -19.22 10.24
C ALA A 89 -13.42 -19.82 8.85
N PHE A 90 -13.89 -21.07 8.79
CA PHE A 90 -14.17 -21.79 7.55
C PHE A 90 -15.67 -22.10 7.44
N PRO A 91 -16.22 -22.19 6.22
CA PRO A 91 -17.56 -22.74 6.01
C PRO A 91 -17.60 -24.22 6.39
N GLY A 92 -18.40 -24.56 7.40
CA GLY A 92 -18.35 -25.87 8.06
C GLY A 92 -17.26 -25.90 9.13
N ASP A 93 -17.48 -26.59 10.24
CA ASP A 93 -16.59 -26.56 11.41
C ASP A 93 -15.20 -27.21 11.19
N GLU A 94 -14.80 -27.43 9.94
CA GLU A 94 -13.55 -28.11 9.56
C GLU A 94 -12.54 -27.13 8.96
N GLU A 95 -11.30 -27.19 9.46
CA GLU A 95 -10.21 -26.35 8.99
C GLU A 95 -9.66 -26.83 7.64
N ASP A 96 -9.64 -25.93 6.64
CA ASP A 96 -9.13 -26.24 5.30
C ASP A 96 -7.61 -26.47 5.31
N GLU A 97 -7.18 -27.69 4.97
CA GLU A 97 -5.75 -28.02 4.98
C GLU A 97 -4.92 -27.27 3.94
N GLY A 98 -5.53 -26.96 2.78
CA GLY A 98 -4.89 -26.17 1.74
C GLY A 98 -4.58 -24.77 2.25
N PHE A 99 -5.54 -24.15 2.93
CA PHE A 99 -5.37 -22.86 3.59
C PHE A 99 -4.34 -22.93 4.70
N ARG A 100 -4.37 -23.95 5.57
CA ARG A 100 -3.37 -24.13 6.64
C ARG A 100 -1.94 -24.19 6.08
N ARG A 101 -1.72 -24.92 4.98
CA ARG A 101 -0.42 -24.96 4.28
C ARG A 101 -0.05 -23.61 3.67
N LEU A 102 -1.02 -22.90 3.10
CA LEU A 102 -0.82 -21.57 2.54
C LEU A 102 -0.42 -20.55 3.62
N ASP A 103 -1.11 -20.54 4.76
CA ASP A 103 -0.83 -19.68 5.90
C ASP A 103 0.53 -20.02 6.52
N GLY A 104 0.82 -21.30 6.79
CA GLY A 104 2.11 -21.72 7.34
C GLY A 104 3.31 -21.27 6.49
N ARG A 105 3.15 -21.27 5.16
CA ARG A 105 4.18 -20.80 4.23
C ARG A 105 4.29 -19.29 4.13
N ASN A 106 3.18 -18.58 4.05
CA ASN A 106 3.16 -17.13 3.82
C ASN A 106 3.15 -16.32 5.12
N ARG A 107 2.93 -16.99 6.25
CA ARG A 107 2.69 -16.42 7.58
C ARG A 107 1.63 -15.33 7.49
N ILE A 108 0.48 -15.63 6.89
CA ILE A 108 -0.59 -14.66 6.57
C ILE A 108 -1.02 -13.96 7.85
N GLY A 109 -1.22 -14.70 8.94
CA GLY A 109 -1.63 -14.09 10.21
C GLY A 109 -0.59 -13.10 10.77
N SER A 110 0.69 -13.48 10.78
CA SER A 110 1.77 -12.58 11.21
C SER A 110 1.96 -11.40 10.26
N ALA A 111 1.78 -11.60 8.96
CA ALA A 111 1.87 -10.56 7.95
C ALA A 111 0.72 -9.56 8.09
N TYR A 112 -0.51 -10.03 8.30
CA TYR A 112 -1.67 -9.21 8.62
C TYR A 112 -1.36 -8.33 9.84
N MET A 113 -0.92 -8.92 10.95
CA MET A 113 -0.61 -8.17 12.18
C MET A 113 0.49 -7.13 11.97
N ARG A 114 1.47 -7.41 11.11
CA ARG A 114 2.52 -6.44 10.72
C ARG A 114 1.97 -5.24 9.97
N TYR A 115 0.96 -5.42 9.11
CA TYR A 115 0.37 -4.36 8.30
C TYR A 115 -0.83 -3.68 8.95
N LEU A 116 -1.38 -4.24 10.03
CA LEU A 116 -2.52 -3.69 10.75
C LEU A 116 -2.33 -2.23 11.18
N PRO A 117 -1.20 -1.79 11.76
CA PRO A 117 -1.00 -0.37 12.06
C PRO A 117 -1.11 0.53 10.83
N ASN A 118 -0.58 0.10 9.67
CA ASN A 118 -0.72 0.86 8.42
C ASN A 118 -2.19 0.94 7.99
N CYS A 119 -2.96 -0.14 8.17
CA CYS A 119 -4.40 -0.14 7.93
C CYS A 119 -5.14 0.86 8.83
N LEU A 120 -4.79 0.90 10.12
CA LEU A 120 -5.38 1.83 11.08
C LEU A 120 -5.03 3.30 10.78
N VAL A 121 -3.83 3.57 10.24
CA VAL A 121 -3.43 4.93 9.82
C VAL A 121 -4.13 5.34 8.52
N HIS A 122 -4.06 4.52 7.47
CA HIS A 122 -4.49 4.93 6.13
C HIS A 122 -5.96 4.59 5.81
N GLY A 123 -6.57 3.71 6.62
CA GLY A 123 -7.92 3.18 6.46
C GLY A 123 -8.00 1.94 5.56
N CYS A 124 -6.87 1.44 5.04
CA CYS A 124 -6.84 0.25 4.21
C CYS A 124 -5.47 -0.44 4.21
N MET A 125 -5.49 -1.72 3.88
CA MET A 125 -4.33 -2.50 3.47
C MET A 125 -4.77 -3.49 2.38
N PHE A 126 -3.80 -3.96 1.61
CA PHE A 126 -4.07 -4.84 0.47
C PHE A 126 -3.37 -6.17 0.69
N ALA A 127 -4.09 -7.27 0.44
CA ALA A 127 -3.50 -8.59 0.32
C ALA A 127 -3.50 -8.98 -1.15
N VAL A 128 -2.32 -9.19 -1.71
CA VAL A 128 -2.15 -9.66 -3.09
C VAL A 128 -1.75 -11.13 -3.10
N THR A 129 -2.30 -11.87 -4.04
CA THR A 129 -2.00 -13.29 -4.23
C THR A 129 -1.33 -13.51 -5.58
N GLY A 130 -0.51 -14.54 -5.68
CA GLY A 130 0.14 -14.89 -6.93
C GLY A 130 0.81 -16.25 -6.85
N ARG A 131 1.41 -16.69 -7.95
CA ARG A 131 2.15 -17.95 -8.02
C ARG A 131 3.60 -17.66 -8.39
N GLY A 132 4.52 -17.99 -7.47
CA GLY A 132 5.95 -17.93 -7.71
C GLY A 132 6.54 -19.33 -7.92
N GLU A 133 7.86 -19.40 -8.11
CA GLU A 133 8.60 -20.66 -8.30
C GLU A 133 8.38 -21.67 -7.17
N THR A 134 8.35 -21.17 -5.93
CA THR A 134 8.14 -22.03 -4.77
C THR A 134 6.67 -22.43 -4.60
N GLY A 135 5.73 -21.85 -5.37
CA GLY A 135 4.27 -22.04 -5.31
C GLY A 135 3.49 -20.75 -4.97
N THR A 136 2.24 -20.88 -4.51
CA THR A 136 1.36 -19.74 -4.21
C THR A 136 1.89 -18.87 -3.06
N TYR A 137 1.87 -17.55 -3.26
CA TYR A 137 2.22 -16.58 -2.23
C TYR A 137 1.09 -15.61 -1.93
N VAL A 138 1.12 -15.07 -0.72
CA VAL A 138 0.28 -13.97 -0.24
C VAL A 138 1.20 -12.88 0.29
N ARG A 139 1.05 -11.64 -0.17
CA ARG A 139 1.81 -10.49 0.30
C ARG A 139 0.88 -9.37 0.69
N PHE A 140 1.22 -8.70 1.78
CA PHE A 140 0.49 -7.52 2.24
C PHE A 140 1.20 -6.25 1.81
N HIS A 141 0.41 -5.23 1.51
CA HIS A 141 0.85 -3.90 1.11
C HIS A 141 0.05 -2.84 1.87
N ASN A 142 0.69 -1.70 2.14
CA ASN A 142 0.01 -0.53 2.68
C ASN A 142 -0.54 0.38 1.56
N ALA A 143 -1.28 1.42 1.94
CA ALA A 143 -1.91 2.36 1.02
C ALA A 143 -0.94 3.17 0.15
N LYS A 144 0.37 3.11 0.42
CA LYS A 144 1.40 3.78 -0.38
C LYS A 144 1.94 2.87 -1.47
N THR A 145 1.99 1.57 -1.22
CA THR A 145 2.62 0.56 -2.08
C THR A 145 1.64 -0.27 -2.89
N ALA A 146 0.33 -0.12 -2.67
CA ALA A 146 -0.71 -0.74 -3.48
C ALA A 146 -1.94 0.17 -3.62
N THR A 147 -2.74 -0.09 -4.65
CA THR A 147 -3.98 0.62 -4.96
C THR A 147 -4.92 -0.33 -5.70
N ALA A 148 -6.23 -0.15 -5.55
CA ALA A 148 -7.24 -0.92 -6.24
C ALA A 148 -8.42 -0.05 -6.67
N VAL A 149 -9.06 -0.44 -7.77
CA VAL A 149 -10.35 0.09 -8.23
C VAL A 149 -11.42 -0.93 -7.88
N PRO A 150 -12.47 -0.57 -7.14
CA PRO A 150 -13.57 -1.48 -6.84
C PRO A 150 -14.30 -1.91 -8.12
N SER A 151 -14.87 -3.10 -8.12
CA SER A 151 -15.76 -3.54 -9.19
C SER A 151 -17.06 -2.76 -9.17
N ASP A 152 -17.60 -2.46 -10.36
CA ASP A 152 -18.97 -1.93 -10.52
C ASP A 152 -20.04 -2.95 -10.11
N ASP A 153 -19.66 -4.23 -10.06
CA ASP A 153 -20.48 -5.31 -9.52
C ASP A 153 -20.43 -5.29 -7.99
N TYR A 154 -21.43 -4.63 -7.41
CA TYR A 154 -21.62 -4.54 -5.96
C TYR A 154 -22.00 -5.86 -5.30
N ASP A 155 -22.52 -6.85 -6.06
CA ASP A 155 -22.96 -8.13 -5.50
C ASP A 155 -21.78 -9.06 -5.22
N SER A 156 -20.73 -9.02 -6.05
CA SER A 156 -19.50 -9.78 -5.80
C SER A 156 -18.53 -9.09 -4.84
N GLY A 157 -18.70 -7.78 -4.57
CA GLY A 157 -17.82 -6.99 -3.70
C GLY A 157 -16.35 -7.01 -4.16
N GLY A 158 -16.13 -7.30 -5.44
CA GLY A 158 -14.81 -7.57 -5.99
C GLY A 158 -13.99 -6.31 -6.29
N VAL A 159 -12.72 -6.53 -6.63
CA VAL A 159 -11.82 -5.51 -7.18
C VAL A 159 -11.82 -5.65 -8.70
N ALA A 160 -12.11 -4.58 -9.45
CA ALA A 160 -12.04 -4.58 -10.92
C ALA A 160 -10.59 -4.74 -11.39
N CYS A 161 -9.69 -3.97 -10.80
CA CYS A 161 -8.25 -4.10 -11.02
C CYS A 161 -7.47 -3.54 -9.83
N GLY A 162 -6.24 -4.01 -9.66
CA GLY A 162 -5.34 -3.58 -8.60
C GLY A 162 -3.90 -3.49 -9.07
N MET A 163 -3.09 -2.74 -8.35
CA MET A 163 -1.67 -2.61 -8.62
C MET A 163 -0.89 -2.59 -7.32
N ALA A 164 0.24 -3.29 -7.28
CA ALA A 164 1.13 -3.30 -6.12
C ALA A 164 2.61 -3.24 -6.51
N VAL A 165 3.38 -2.45 -5.77
CA VAL A 165 4.83 -2.36 -5.90
C VAL A 165 5.47 -3.68 -5.48
N ALA A 166 6.03 -4.40 -6.44
CA ALA A 166 6.68 -5.69 -6.21
C ALA A 166 8.15 -5.53 -5.78
N SER A 167 8.84 -4.49 -6.25
CA SER A 167 10.20 -4.19 -5.79
C SER A 167 10.58 -2.72 -5.93
N VAL A 168 11.43 -2.26 -5.02
CA VAL A 168 12.11 -0.96 -5.05
C VAL A 168 13.60 -1.23 -5.00
N GLY A 169 14.39 -0.50 -5.77
CA GLY A 169 15.84 -0.69 -5.82
C GLY A 169 16.58 0.53 -6.34
N ARG A 170 17.91 0.51 -6.24
CA ARG A 170 18.77 1.51 -6.87
C ARG A 170 19.18 1.01 -8.25
N THR A 171 19.34 1.95 -9.18
CA THR A 171 19.80 1.67 -10.55
C THR A 171 20.95 2.62 -10.90
N GLU A 172 21.65 2.32 -11.99
CA GLU A 172 22.69 3.22 -12.52
C GLU A 172 22.11 4.60 -12.86
N TRP A 173 20.90 4.64 -13.42
CA TRP A 173 20.23 5.87 -13.83
C TRP A 173 19.50 6.59 -12.69
N SER A 174 19.35 6.00 -11.50
CA SER A 174 18.64 6.63 -10.38
C SER A 174 19.53 7.51 -9.50
N ALA A 175 20.81 7.68 -9.86
CA ALA A 175 21.78 8.48 -9.12
C ALA A 175 21.79 8.18 -7.60
N GLY A 176 21.70 6.89 -7.25
CA GLY A 176 21.68 6.41 -5.86
C GLY A 176 20.33 6.52 -5.13
N ARG A 177 19.31 7.12 -5.76
CA ARG A 177 17.95 7.18 -5.19
C ARG A 177 17.23 5.84 -5.41
N PRO A 178 16.48 5.33 -4.40
CA PRO A 178 15.63 4.16 -4.62
C PRO A 178 14.46 4.53 -5.54
N VAL A 179 14.18 3.67 -6.52
CA VAL A 179 13.10 3.82 -7.51
C VAL A 179 12.29 2.53 -7.59
N VAL A 180 11.02 2.64 -7.98
CA VAL A 180 10.15 1.49 -8.20
C VAL A 180 10.69 0.68 -9.38
N ARG A 181 10.97 -0.61 -9.19
CA ARG A 181 11.58 -1.45 -10.23
C ARG A 181 10.59 -2.39 -10.88
N ARG A 182 9.68 -2.94 -10.07
CA ARG A 182 8.65 -3.86 -10.53
C ARG A 182 7.34 -3.54 -9.88
N VAL A 183 6.29 -3.65 -10.65
CA VAL A 183 4.91 -3.41 -10.25
C VAL A 183 4.07 -4.53 -10.83
N ASN A 184 3.23 -5.16 -10.00
CA ASN A 184 2.29 -6.15 -10.48
C ASN A 184 0.95 -5.47 -10.71
N LEU A 185 0.41 -5.63 -11.91
CA LEU A 185 -0.97 -5.31 -12.27
C LEU A 185 -1.82 -6.58 -12.09
N TYR A 186 -2.88 -6.45 -11.32
CA TYR A 186 -3.85 -7.50 -11.01
C TYR A 186 -5.15 -7.19 -11.75
N GLU A 187 -5.47 -8.03 -12.72
CA GLU A 187 -6.71 -8.01 -13.49
C GLU A 187 -7.43 -9.35 -13.30
N PRO A 188 -8.74 -9.44 -13.58
CA PRO A 188 -9.47 -10.70 -13.45
C PRO A 188 -8.83 -11.80 -14.29
N GLY A 189 -8.33 -12.83 -13.62
CA GLY A 189 -7.66 -13.98 -14.25
C GLY A 189 -6.23 -13.73 -14.76
N LEU A 190 -5.65 -12.53 -14.56
CA LEU A 190 -4.32 -12.18 -15.08
C LEU A 190 -3.51 -11.35 -14.08
N VAL A 191 -2.26 -11.74 -13.86
CA VAL A 191 -1.27 -10.90 -13.16
C VAL A 191 -0.16 -10.56 -14.14
N THR A 192 0.02 -9.28 -14.43
CA THR A 192 1.06 -8.77 -15.34
C THR A 192 2.16 -8.09 -14.53
N GLU A 193 3.40 -8.55 -14.63
CA GLU A 193 4.56 -7.88 -14.03
C GLU A 193 5.08 -6.81 -14.98
N LEU A 194 5.11 -5.56 -14.53
CA LEU A 194 5.64 -4.40 -15.24
C LEU A 194 6.99 -4.03 -14.65
N THR A 195 8.02 -3.97 -15.50
CA THR A 195 9.40 -3.69 -15.08
C THR A 195 9.88 -2.34 -15.60
N GLN A 196 10.41 -1.50 -14.71
CA GLN A 196 11.02 -0.23 -15.10
C GLN A 196 12.45 -0.47 -15.58
N VAL A 197 12.68 -0.32 -16.89
CA VAL A 197 13.98 -0.57 -17.54
C VAL A 197 14.84 0.69 -17.63
N ALA A 198 14.23 1.87 -17.70
CA ALA A 198 14.90 3.18 -17.73
C ALA A 198 14.00 4.24 -17.05
N PRO A 199 14.48 5.48 -16.83
CA PRO A 199 13.63 6.55 -16.29
C PRO A 199 12.31 6.65 -17.07
N SER A 200 11.19 6.48 -16.36
CA SER A 200 9.83 6.49 -16.92
C SER A 200 9.55 5.53 -18.10
N ARG A 201 10.42 4.53 -18.34
CA ARG A 201 10.26 3.53 -19.40
C ARG A 201 10.01 2.15 -18.80
N TRP A 202 8.89 1.56 -19.18
CA TRP A 202 8.41 0.29 -18.64
C TRP A 202 8.26 -0.76 -19.74
N THR A 203 8.44 -2.02 -19.36
CA THR A 203 8.25 -3.19 -20.22
C THR A 203 7.46 -4.26 -19.52
#